data_AF-A0A9D9ZIL9-F1
#
_entry.id   AF-A0A9D9ZIL9-F1
#
_cell.length_a   1.000
_cell.length_b   1.000
_cell.length_c   1.000
_cell.angle_alpha   90.00
_cell.angle_beta   90.00
_cell.angle_gamma   90.00
#
_symmetry.space_group_name_H-M   'P 1'
#
loop_
_entity.id
_entity.type
_entity.pdbx_description
1 polymer ?
#
loop_
_entity_poly.entity_id
_entity_poly.type
_entity_poly.pdbx_seq_one_letter_code
_entity_poly.pdbx_strand_id
1 'polypeptide(L)'
;MDYYRDNPESYKKKLASQKEINKRPEERKKRSELVQERRERGIYGKGGKDVAHTKNGTRLKDPSSNRGSKTDMPGDRRARGGKKK
;
A
#
# COMPACT_ATOMS: atom_id res chain seq x y z
N MET A 1 9.34 -21.37 -3.10
CA MET A 1 10.47 -20.91 -2.26
C MET A 1 10.29 -19.43 -2.00
N ASP A 2 10.27 -19.04 -0.73
CA ASP A 2 10.04 -17.65 -0.34
C ASP A 2 11.42 -17.05 -0.04
N TYR A 3 12.00 -16.33 -1.01
CA TYR A 3 13.40 -15.88 -1.03
C TYR A 3 13.87 -15.25 0.29
N TYR A 4 12.94 -14.60 1.02
CA TYR A 4 13.22 -13.95 2.30
C TYR A 4 13.16 -14.89 3.52
N ARG A 5 12.41 -15.99 3.48
CA ARG A 5 12.42 -17.01 4.56
C ARG A 5 13.73 -17.79 4.57
N ASP A 6 14.24 -18.07 3.38
CA ASP A 6 15.44 -18.90 3.20
C ASP A 6 16.74 -18.06 3.30
N ASN A 7 16.63 -16.72 3.34
CA ASN A 7 17.76 -15.78 3.43
C ASN A 7 17.52 -14.73 4.54
N PRO A 8 17.79 -15.06 5.82
CA PRO A 8 17.49 -14.18 6.95
C PRO A 8 18.21 -12.83 6.88
N GLU A 9 19.42 -12.79 6.34
CA GLU A 9 20.18 -11.54 6.17
C GLU A 9 19.53 -10.58 5.15
N SER A 10 18.97 -11.10 4.06
CA SER A 10 18.26 -10.26 3.08
C SER A 10 16.95 -9.73 3.68
N TYR A 11 16.27 -10.53 4.49
CA TYR A 11 15.07 -10.14 5.21
C TYR A 11 15.36 -9.05 6.26
N LYS A 12 16.44 -9.17 7.04
CA LYS A 12 16.89 -8.14 7.98
C LYS A 12 17.14 -6.81 7.28
N LYS A 13 17.86 -6.82 6.16
CA LYS A 13 18.12 -5.61 5.35
C LYS A 13 16.81 -4.99 4.86
N LYS A 14 15.88 -5.79 4.32
CA LYS A 14 14.56 -5.34 3.86
C LYS A 14 13.74 -4.71 5.01
N LEU A 15 13.78 -5.31 6.20
CA LEU A 15 13.10 -4.76 7.38
C LEU A 15 13.72 -3.44 7.84
N ALA A 16 15.06 -3.34 7.85
CA ALA A 16 15.75 -2.10 8.18
C ALA A 16 15.36 -0.98 7.22
N SER A 17 15.38 -1.23 5.90
CA SER A 17 14.96 -0.26 4.89
C SER A 17 13.49 0.16 5.06
N GLN A 18 12.58 -0.79 5.30
CA GLN A 18 11.16 -0.47 5.54
C GLN A 18 10.97 0.35 6.82
N LYS A 19 11.73 0.07 7.89
CA LYS A 19 11.69 0.83 9.13
C LYS A 19 12.07 2.29 8.88
N GLU A 20 13.13 2.55 8.12
CA GLU A 20 13.54 3.91 7.77
C GLU A 20 12.52 4.63 6.88
N ILE A 21 11.92 3.94 5.91
CA ILE A 21 10.83 4.51 5.10
C ILE A 21 9.63 4.88 5.97
N ASN A 22 9.18 3.96 6.84
CA ASN A 22 8.01 4.17 7.70
C ASN A 22 8.21 5.28 8.75
N LYS A 23 9.46 5.61 9.10
CA LYS A 23 9.78 6.73 9.99
C LYS A 23 9.59 8.10 9.32
N ARG A 24 9.62 8.16 7.99
CA ARG A 24 9.52 9.42 7.24
C ARG A 24 8.22 10.16 7.61
N PRO A 25 8.27 11.49 7.78
CA PRO A 25 7.09 12.28 8.18
C PRO A 25 5.95 12.15 7.18
N GLU A 26 6.25 12.02 5.89
CA GLU A 26 5.27 11.84 4.81
C GLU A 26 4.50 10.52 4.95
N GLU A 27 5.18 9.41 5.22
CA GLU A 27 4.54 8.10 5.44
C GLU A 27 3.71 8.09 6.72
N ARG A 28 4.19 8.76 7.79
CA ARG A 28 3.42 8.93 9.03
C ARG A 28 2.15 9.74 8.79
N LYS A 29 2.24 10.85 8.04
CA LYS A 29 1.10 11.70 7.68
C LYS A 29 0.08 10.91 6.87
N LYS A 30 0.51 10.23 5.80
CA LYS A 30 -0.33 9.36 4.97
C LYS A 30 -1.03 8.28 5.80
N ARG A 31 -0.33 7.66 6.75
CA ARG A 31 -0.94 6.67 7.65
C ARG A 31 -2.00 7.31 8.55
N SER A 32 -1.76 8.51 9.05
CA SER A 32 -2.72 9.26 9.87
C SER A 32 -4.01 9.57 9.08
N GLU A 33 -3.88 10.08 7.85
CA GLU A 33 -5.00 10.37 6.95
C GLU A 33 -5.84 9.12 6.66
N LEU A 34 -5.18 8.01 6.33
CA LEU A 34 -5.86 6.73 6.09
C LEU A 34 -6.59 6.20 7.33
N VAL A 35 -6.02 6.36 8.52
CA VAL A 35 -6.66 5.97 9.78
C VAL A 35 -7.87 6.85 10.07
N GLN A 36 -7.75 8.16 9.88
CA GLN A 36 -8.84 9.11 10.04
C GLN A 36 -10.01 8.75 9.12
N GLU A 37 -9.75 8.54 7.83
CA GLU A 37 -10.77 8.11 6.86
C GLU A 37 -11.47 6.81 7.30
N ARG A 38 -10.71 5.83 7.82
CA ARG A 38 -11.31 4.59 8.34
C ARG A 38 -12.20 4.83 9.55
N ARG A 39 -11.87 5.80 10.40
CA ARG A 39 -12.70 6.19 11.56
C ARG A 39 -13.97 6.89 11.10
N GLU A 40 -13.85 7.84 10.18
CA GLU A 40 -14.98 8.56 9.58
C GLU A 40 -15.96 7.61 8.88
N ARG A 41 -15.44 6.58 8.19
CA ARG A 41 -16.26 5.51 7.60
C ARG A 41 -16.75 4.46 8.60
N GLY A 42 -16.40 4.54 9.88
CA GLY A 42 -16.84 3.61 10.91
C GLY A 42 -16.28 2.19 10.80
N ILE A 43 -15.18 1.98 10.07
CA ILE A 43 -14.55 0.67 9.80
C ILE A 43 -13.18 0.49 10.49
N TYR A 44 -12.74 1.49 11.25
CA TYR A 44 -11.48 1.38 11.99
C TYR A 44 -11.53 0.21 12.99
N GLY A 45 -10.48 -0.62 13.01
CA GLY A 45 -10.40 -1.81 13.86
C GLY A 45 -11.24 -3.01 13.43
N LYS A 46 -12.11 -2.89 12.41
CA LYS A 46 -13.04 -3.95 11.98
C LYS A 46 -12.51 -4.84 10.84
N GLY A 47 -11.27 -4.61 10.38
CA GLY A 47 -10.72 -5.29 9.20
C GLY A 47 -11.42 -4.88 7.89
N GLY A 48 -11.41 -5.78 6.90
CA GLY A 48 -12.16 -5.63 5.65
C GLY A 48 -11.50 -4.73 4.60
N LYS A 49 -12.30 -3.92 3.92
CA LYS A 49 -11.87 -3.09 2.79
C LYS A 49 -10.77 -2.11 3.18
N ASP A 50 -9.84 -1.90 2.25
CA ASP A 50 -8.79 -0.90 2.32
C ASP A 50 -9.27 0.44 1.74
N VAL A 51 -8.71 1.53 2.24
CA VAL A 51 -8.87 2.86 1.66
C VAL A 51 -7.88 2.99 0.49
N ALA A 52 -8.40 2.89 -0.72
CA ALA A 52 -7.65 3.08 -1.96
C ALA A 52 -7.60 4.55 -2.35
N HIS A 53 -6.41 5.07 -2.68
CA HIS A 53 -6.24 6.39 -3.27
C HIS A 53 -6.49 6.29 -4.77
N THR A 54 -7.50 7.00 -5.25
CA THR A 54 -7.86 7.05 -6.68
C THR A 54 -7.69 8.46 -7.22
N LYS A 55 -7.70 8.61 -8.55
CA LYS A 55 -7.70 9.91 -9.23
C LYS A 55 -8.82 10.87 -8.77
N ASN A 56 -9.90 10.33 -8.21
CA ASN A 56 -11.07 11.08 -7.75
C ASN A 56 -11.17 11.12 -6.21
N GLY A 57 -10.08 10.85 -5.49
CA GLY A 57 -10.05 10.78 -4.02
C GLY A 57 -10.07 9.35 -3.47
N THR A 58 -10.45 9.18 -2.22
CA THR A 58 -10.38 7.91 -1.48
C THR A 58 -11.63 7.04 -1.64
N ARG A 59 -11.46 5.74 -1.91
CA ARG A 59 -12.58 4.78 -2.01
C ARG A 59 -12.26 3.48 -1.27
N LEU A 60 -13.27 2.85 -0.69
CA LEU A 60 -13.13 1.50 -0.14
C LEU A 60 -13.05 0.46 -1.25
N LYS A 61 -12.02 -0.38 -1.18
CA LYS A 61 -11.82 -1.52 -2.09
C LYS A 61 -11.38 -2.75 -1.32
N ASP A 62 -11.63 -3.92 -1.89
CA ASP A 62 -11.05 -5.15 -1.37
C ASP A 62 -9.52 -5.07 -1.44
N PRO A 63 -8.79 -5.61 -0.43
CA PRO A 63 -7.34 -5.45 -0.34
C PRO A 63 -6.59 -5.93 -1.57
N SER A 64 -7.03 -7.05 -2.17
CA SER A 64 -6.43 -7.59 -3.39
C SER A 64 -6.60 -6.63 -4.57
N SER A 65 -7.80 -6.09 -4.77
CA SER A 65 -8.09 -5.13 -5.85
C SER A 65 -7.35 -3.80 -5.67
N ASN A 66 -7.17 -3.34 -4.42
CA ASN A 66 -6.38 -2.14 -4.14
C ASN A 66 -4.90 -2.35 -4.46
N ARG A 67 -4.28 -3.40 -3.91
CA ARG A 67 -2.85 -3.71 -4.08
C ARG A 67 -2.47 -4.03 -5.53
N GLY A 68 -3.40 -4.64 -6.29
CA GLY A 68 -3.21 -4.96 -7.71
C GLY A 68 -3.67 -3.87 -8.68
N SER A 69 -4.13 -2.72 -8.19
CA SER A 69 -4.75 -1.70 -9.04
C SER A 69 -3.74 -1.08 -10.01
N LYS A 70 -4.09 -1.10 -11.31
CA LYS A 70 -3.31 -0.47 -12.38
C LYS A 70 -3.88 0.88 -12.81
N THR A 71 -4.99 1.34 -12.23
CA THR A 71 -5.74 2.50 -12.75
C THR A 71 -6.03 3.57 -11.71
N ASP A 72 -5.84 3.27 -10.42
CA ASP A 72 -6.24 4.20 -9.37
C ASP A 72 -5.38 5.46 -9.32
N MET A 73 -4.07 5.34 -9.52
CA MET A 73 -3.17 6.50 -9.56
C MET A 73 -2.55 6.68 -10.96
N PRO A 74 -2.33 7.95 -11.39
CA PRO A 74 -1.61 8.24 -12.62
C PRO A 74 -0.11 7.97 -12.43
N GLY A 75 0.31 6.71 -12.56
CA GLY A 75 1.73 6.32 -12.71
C GLY A 75 2.11 6.06 -14.17
N ASP A 76 3.38 5.80 -14.46
CA ASP A 76 3.81 5.39 -15.81
C ASP A 76 3.06 4.10 -16.22
N ARG A 77 2.33 4.13 -17.35
CA ARG A 77 1.62 2.96 -17.89
C ARG A 77 2.57 1.80 -18.18
N ARG A 78 3.82 2.07 -18.56
CA ARG A 78 4.87 1.08 -18.85
C ARG A 78 5.31 0.34 -17.59
N ALA A 79 5.30 1.01 -16.43
CA ALA A 79 5.63 0.41 -15.15
C ALA A 79 4.54 -0.54 -14.60
N ARG A 80 3.35 -0.58 -15.21
CA ARG A 80 2.19 -1.37 -14.73
C ARG A 80 2.22 -2.85 -15.19
N GLY A 81 3.31 -3.29 -15.80
CA GLY A 81 3.57 -4.70 -16.13
C GLY A 81 2.51 -5.32 -17.06
N GLY A 82 1.99 -4.58 -18.03
CA GLY A 82 1.18 -5.15 -19.10
C GLY A 82 2.06 -5.78 -20.17
N LYS A 83 1.73 -6.98 -20.68
CA LYS A 83 2.36 -7.49 -21.90
C LYS A 83 2.17 -6.45 -23.01
N LYS A 84 3.26 -6.05 -23.67
CA LYS A 84 3.19 -5.33 -24.95
C LYS A 84 2.28 -6.17 -25.87
N LYS A 85 1.18 -5.58 -26.35
CA LYS A 85 0.51 -6.06 -27.56
C LYS A 85 1.26 -5.48 -28.74
#